data_AF-A0A953WBX7-F1
#
_entry.id   AF-A0A953WBX7-F1
#
_cell.length_a   1.000
_cell.length_b   1.000
_cell.length_c   1.000
_cell.angle_alpha   90.00
_cell.angle_beta   90.00
_cell.angle_gamma   90.00
#
_symmetry.space_group_name_H-M   'P 1'
#
loop_
_entity.id
_entity.type
_entity.pdbx_description
1 polymer ?
#
loop_
_entity_poly.entity_id
_entity_poly.type
_entity_poly.pdbx_seq_one_letter_code
_entity_poly.pdbx_strand_id
1 'polypeptide(L)'
;GVDASAIIDRIAVVFGEPFADPSALPTFEVCAAARRYVKVALSGDGGDELFAGYRRYPFFVAEERIRRATPSLARRAIIGPLGYAYPKLDWAPRPLRLKTTLQSLADDRAGAYLRAVSTCLPDRLETMLSDEFRAEAGADDPFAAINPAHGAKSYAQATDLATWLPGRMLTKIDRASMAAGLEVRTPFLDHEFASWALALPKRYSLDAHGGKRILKRAMQGRVDANILRREKAGFSIPLRDWLQKSDGPLTRLRESTHWRAGGYLSTRRIEQMMETHQRGAADYSQELWTVIMFDAFLRHASTLSKPAGRNVSARAASA
;
A
#
# COMPACT_ATOMS: atom_id res chain seq x y z
N GLY A 1 0.39 -0.74 27.82
CA GLY A 1 0.14 -1.15 26.43
C GLY A 1 0.31 0.07 25.54
N VAL A 2 0.70 -0.12 24.28
CA VAL A 2 0.80 0.97 23.31
C VAL A 2 -0.60 1.48 22.99
N ASP A 3 -0.85 2.78 23.17
CA ASP A 3 -2.11 3.42 22.79
C ASP A 3 -2.18 3.51 21.25
N ALA A 4 -3.03 2.67 20.65
CA ALA A 4 -3.21 2.59 19.21
C ALA A 4 -3.67 3.93 18.61
N SER A 5 -4.50 4.69 19.34
CA SER A 5 -5.01 5.97 18.84
C SER A 5 -3.91 7.02 18.78
N ALA A 6 -3.11 7.13 19.84
CA ALA A 6 -1.97 8.06 19.89
C ALA A 6 -0.97 7.79 18.77
N ILE A 7 -0.73 6.52 18.44
CA ILE A 7 0.16 6.18 17.32
C ILE A 7 -0.47 6.52 15.96
N ILE A 8 -1.75 6.23 15.74
CA ILE A 8 -2.43 6.58 14.48
C ILE A 8 -2.34 8.08 14.21
N ASP A 9 -2.62 8.90 15.23
CA ASP A 9 -2.53 10.36 15.11
C ASP A 9 -1.08 10.80 14.84
N ARG A 10 -0.11 10.19 15.51
CA ARG A 10 1.31 10.46 15.25
C ARG A 10 1.71 10.13 13.81
N ILE A 11 1.28 8.98 13.29
CA ILE A 11 1.56 8.58 11.90
C ILE A 11 0.91 9.59 10.95
N ALA A 12 -0.33 10.01 11.18
CA ALA A 12 -0.98 11.01 10.33
C ALA A 12 -0.21 12.33 10.29
N VAL A 13 0.32 12.79 11.43
CA VAL A 13 1.17 13.99 11.51
C VAL A 13 2.49 13.79 10.76
N VAL A 14 3.19 12.68 11.02
CA VAL A 14 4.51 12.39 10.42
C VAL A 14 4.42 12.31 8.89
N PHE A 15 3.35 11.71 8.38
CA PHE A 15 3.18 11.53 6.95
C PHE A 15 2.64 12.77 6.25
N GLY A 16 1.85 13.61 6.93
CA GLY A 16 1.34 14.88 6.37
C GLY A 16 0.39 14.72 5.18
N GLU A 17 0.03 13.49 4.83
CA GLU A 17 -0.90 13.12 3.76
C GLU A 17 -1.59 11.79 4.11
N PRO A 18 -2.71 11.44 3.46
CA PRO A 18 -3.34 10.13 3.67
C PRO A 18 -2.38 8.98 3.30
N PHE A 19 -1.82 8.33 4.32
CA PHE A 19 -0.89 7.20 4.13
C PHE A 19 -1.34 5.96 4.90
N ALA A 20 -1.86 4.98 4.15
CA ALA A 20 -2.53 3.82 4.72
C ALA A 20 -1.70 2.52 4.67
N ASP A 21 -0.37 2.57 4.63
CA ASP A 21 0.45 1.37 4.76
C ASP A 21 0.51 0.93 6.25
N PRO A 22 -0.08 -0.22 6.65
CA PRO A 22 -0.07 -0.65 8.05
C PRO A 22 1.34 -0.92 8.59
N SER A 23 2.32 -1.11 7.70
CA SER A 23 3.71 -1.32 8.08
C SER A 23 4.42 -0.03 8.53
N ALA A 24 3.83 1.15 8.31
CA ALA A 24 4.39 2.41 8.79
C ALA A 24 4.56 2.44 10.31
N LEU A 25 3.61 1.83 11.04
CA LEU A 25 3.63 1.74 12.49
C LEU A 25 4.84 0.94 13.02
N PRO A 26 5.02 -0.34 12.67
CA PRO A 26 6.17 -1.09 13.14
C PRO A 26 7.48 -0.55 12.56
N THR A 27 7.48 0.10 11.39
CA THR A 27 8.69 0.75 10.86
C THR A 27 9.12 1.90 11.78
N PHE A 28 8.18 2.76 12.18
CA PHE A 28 8.46 3.83 13.13
C PHE A 28 9.03 3.28 14.46
N GLU A 29 8.41 2.25 15.03
CA GLU A 29 8.86 1.63 16.28
C GLU A 29 10.28 1.04 16.18
N VAL A 30 10.58 0.33 15.08
CA VAL A 30 11.93 -0.21 14.85
C VAL A 30 12.96 0.90 14.68
N CYS A 31 12.63 1.97 13.94
CA CYS A 31 13.52 3.13 13.79
C CYS A 31 13.74 3.84 15.14
N ALA A 32 12.70 4.04 15.94
CA ALA A 32 12.79 4.64 17.27
C ALA A 32 13.64 3.80 18.23
N ALA A 33 13.55 2.48 18.15
CA ALA A 33 14.41 1.57 18.92
C ALA A 33 15.87 1.65 18.45
N ALA A 34 16.13 1.58 17.14
CA ALA A 34 17.48 1.64 16.57
C ALA A 34 18.17 2.98 16.87
N ARG A 35 17.41 4.09 16.87
CA ARG A 35 17.92 5.43 17.13
C ARG A 35 18.54 5.61 18.52
N ARG A 36 18.19 4.74 19.47
CA ARG A 36 18.82 4.73 20.80
C ARG A 36 20.30 4.35 20.75
N TYR A 37 20.73 3.67 19.67
CA TYR A 37 22.08 3.13 19.52
C TYR A 37 22.86 3.78 18.39
N VAL A 38 22.20 4.09 17.26
CA VAL A 38 22.86 4.62 16.06
C VAL A 38 22.16 5.85 15.51
N LYS A 39 22.87 6.66 14.74
CA LYS A 39 22.31 7.80 13.99
C LYS A 39 21.98 7.46 12.55
N VAL A 40 22.67 6.45 11.99
CA VAL A 40 22.57 6.03 10.60
C VAL A 40 22.37 4.51 10.55
N ALA A 41 21.47 4.06 9.69
CA ALA A 41 21.24 2.65 9.38
C ALA A 41 21.18 2.42 7.85
N LEU A 42 21.40 1.18 7.43
CA LEU A 42 21.29 0.76 6.02
C LEU A 42 20.05 -0.11 5.85
N SER A 43 19.21 0.22 4.86
CA SER A 43 18.03 -0.56 4.47
C SER A 43 18.29 -1.39 3.21
N GLY A 44 17.56 -2.50 3.11
CA GLY A 44 17.50 -3.34 1.91
C GLY A 44 16.45 -2.92 0.88
N ASP A 45 15.80 -1.77 1.05
CA ASP A 45 14.79 -1.25 0.12
C ASP A 45 15.37 -1.06 -1.30
N GLY A 46 14.55 -1.30 -2.31
CA GLY A 46 14.97 -1.35 -3.72
C GLY A 46 15.43 -2.73 -4.18
N GLY A 47 15.80 -3.63 -3.26
CA GLY A 47 16.25 -4.97 -3.63
C GLY A 47 15.16 -5.85 -4.26
N ASP A 48 13.90 -5.68 -3.87
CA ASP A 48 12.78 -6.39 -4.50
C ASP A 48 12.45 -5.82 -5.89
N GLU A 49 12.47 -4.50 -6.04
CA GLU A 49 12.17 -3.80 -7.27
C GLU A 49 13.26 -4.05 -8.32
N LEU A 50 14.54 -3.99 -7.96
CA LEU A 50 15.65 -4.19 -8.92
C LEU A 50 15.81 -5.65 -9.35
N PHE A 51 15.68 -6.59 -8.40
CA PHE A 51 15.89 -8.02 -8.66
C PHE A 51 14.61 -8.84 -8.73
N ALA A 52 13.49 -8.16 -8.92
CA ALA A 52 12.18 -8.76 -9.13
C ALA A 52 11.72 -9.72 -8.02
N GLY A 53 11.96 -9.36 -6.76
CA GLY A 53 11.74 -10.19 -5.58
C GLY A 53 10.29 -10.36 -5.13
N TYR A 54 9.35 -9.55 -5.64
CA TYR A 54 7.95 -9.71 -5.32
C TYR A 54 7.33 -10.90 -6.06
N ARG A 55 6.58 -11.72 -5.33
CA ARG A 55 5.84 -12.86 -5.90
C ARG A 55 4.89 -12.44 -7.01
N ARG A 56 4.37 -11.21 -6.98
CA ARG A 56 3.45 -10.68 -8.00
C ARG A 56 4.07 -10.58 -9.40
N TYR A 57 5.39 -10.44 -9.52
CA TYR A 57 6.03 -10.29 -10.83
C TYR A 57 5.90 -11.52 -11.74
N PRO A 58 6.28 -12.75 -11.33
CA PRO A 58 6.08 -13.93 -12.17
C PRO A 58 4.60 -14.18 -12.49
N PHE A 59 3.68 -13.92 -11.54
CA PHE A 59 2.24 -14.00 -11.79
C PHE A 59 1.79 -13.01 -12.86
N PHE A 60 2.17 -11.74 -12.74
CA PHE A 60 1.81 -10.72 -13.71
C PHE A 60 2.36 -11.01 -15.12
N VAL A 61 3.59 -11.53 -15.21
CA VAL A 61 4.18 -11.96 -16.49
C VAL A 61 3.41 -13.13 -17.09
N ALA A 62 2.98 -14.10 -16.28
CA ALA A 62 2.18 -15.23 -16.74
C ALA A 62 0.80 -14.76 -17.24
N GLU A 63 0.11 -13.92 -16.47
CA GLU A 63 -1.17 -13.34 -16.88
C GLU A 63 -1.03 -12.48 -18.15
N GLU A 64 0.06 -11.73 -18.30
CA GLU A 64 0.30 -10.91 -19.49
C GLU A 64 0.47 -11.78 -20.74
N ARG A 65 1.10 -12.95 -20.64
CA ARG A 65 1.17 -13.91 -21.76
C ARG A 65 -0.22 -14.39 -22.18
N ILE A 66 -1.08 -14.71 -21.22
CA ILE A 66 -2.47 -15.12 -21.48
C ILE A 66 -3.26 -13.98 -22.13
N ARG A 67 -3.14 -12.75 -21.59
CA ARG A 67 -3.80 -11.55 -22.14
C ARG A 67 -3.36 -11.26 -23.58
N ARG A 68 -2.09 -11.46 -23.91
CA ARG A 68 -1.57 -11.27 -25.28
C ARG A 68 -2.04 -12.36 -26.25
N ALA A 69 -2.20 -13.59 -25.76
CA ALA A 69 -2.67 -14.72 -26.57
C ALA A 69 -4.20 -14.70 -26.81
N THR A 70 -4.95 -13.97 -25.98
CA THR A 70 -6.42 -13.95 -26.02
C THR A 70 -6.94 -12.60 -26.54
N PRO A 71 -7.71 -12.56 -27.64
CA PRO A 71 -8.28 -11.30 -28.15
C PRO A 71 -9.08 -10.53 -27.08
N SER A 72 -8.96 -9.21 -27.08
CA SER A 72 -9.53 -8.34 -26.03
C SER A 72 -11.06 -8.46 -25.92
N LEU A 73 -11.75 -8.74 -27.03
CA LEU A 73 -13.20 -8.95 -27.06
C LEU A 73 -13.59 -10.27 -26.39
N ALA A 74 -12.95 -11.39 -26.75
CA ALA A 74 -13.21 -12.71 -26.16
C ALA A 74 -12.91 -12.70 -24.65
N ARG A 75 -11.84 -12.03 -24.26
CA ARG A 75 -11.43 -11.86 -22.87
C ARG A 75 -12.47 -11.09 -22.06
N ARG A 76 -12.96 -9.97 -22.58
CA ARG A 76 -14.01 -9.16 -21.92
C ARG A 76 -15.36 -9.86 -21.91
N ALA A 77 -15.73 -10.54 -22.99
CA ALA A 77 -17.04 -11.18 -23.14
C ALA A 77 -17.16 -12.50 -22.37
N ILE A 78 -16.07 -13.25 -22.20
CA ILE A 78 -16.08 -14.58 -21.57
C ILE A 78 -15.49 -14.50 -20.15
N ILE A 79 -14.25 -14.02 -20.02
CA ILE A 79 -13.53 -14.03 -18.75
C ILE A 79 -14.06 -12.97 -17.79
N GLY A 80 -14.51 -11.82 -18.30
CA GLY A 80 -15.13 -10.75 -17.50
C GLY A 80 -16.32 -11.23 -16.68
N PRO A 81 -17.43 -11.68 -17.31
CA PRO A 81 -18.60 -12.19 -16.60
C PRO A 81 -18.27 -13.33 -15.65
N LEU A 82 -17.38 -14.25 -16.06
CA LEU A 82 -16.90 -15.33 -15.20
C LEU A 82 -16.20 -14.79 -13.96
N GLY A 83 -15.33 -13.78 -14.08
CA GLY A 83 -14.66 -13.16 -12.94
C GLY A 83 -15.61 -12.49 -11.95
N TYR A 84 -16.66 -11.83 -12.44
CA TYR A 84 -17.67 -11.22 -11.57
C TYR A 84 -18.56 -12.27 -10.89
N ALA A 85 -19.00 -13.29 -11.63
CA ALA A 85 -19.84 -14.37 -11.14
C ALA A 85 -19.09 -15.35 -10.22
N TYR A 86 -17.78 -15.52 -10.40
CA TYR A 86 -16.99 -16.46 -9.60
C TYR A 86 -17.05 -16.08 -8.12
N PRO A 87 -17.43 -17.02 -7.22
CA PRO A 87 -17.58 -16.70 -5.80
C PRO A 87 -16.23 -16.36 -5.17
N LYS A 88 -16.23 -15.45 -4.19
CA LYS A 88 -15.02 -15.15 -3.42
C LYS A 88 -14.80 -16.27 -2.39
N LEU A 89 -14.06 -17.30 -2.81
CA LEU A 89 -13.79 -18.49 -2.01
C LEU A 89 -12.63 -18.27 -1.02
N ASP A 90 -12.75 -17.29 -0.13
CA ASP A 90 -11.69 -16.94 0.84
C ASP A 90 -11.34 -18.11 1.80
N TRP A 91 -12.24 -19.09 1.93
CA TRP A 91 -12.04 -20.33 2.69
C TRP A 91 -11.33 -21.45 1.92
N ALA A 92 -11.38 -21.44 0.58
CA ALA A 92 -10.87 -22.54 -0.24
C ALA A 92 -9.33 -22.52 -0.37
N PRO A 93 -8.66 -23.62 -0.75
CA PRO A 93 -7.24 -23.62 -1.09
C PRO A 93 -6.89 -22.57 -2.16
N ARG A 94 -5.69 -21.97 -2.06
CA ARG A 94 -5.24 -20.87 -2.95
C ARG A 94 -5.45 -21.15 -4.46
N PRO A 95 -5.20 -22.34 -5.02
CA PRO A 95 -5.41 -22.61 -6.44
C PRO A 95 -6.87 -22.45 -6.91
N LEU A 96 -7.84 -22.53 -6.00
CA LEU A 96 -9.27 -22.41 -6.30
C LEU A 96 -9.78 -20.97 -6.16
N ARG A 97 -8.95 -20.04 -5.69
CA ARG A 97 -9.31 -18.62 -5.49
C ARG A 97 -9.10 -17.82 -6.76
N LEU A 98 -9.88 -18.13 -7.80
CA LEU A 98 -9.67 -17.59 -9.14
C LEU A 98 -10.35 -16.24 -9.41
N LYS A 99 -11.22 -15.74 -8.51
CA LYS A 99 -12.01 -14.52 -8.75
C LYS A 99 -11.14 -13.34 -9.22
N THR A 100 -10.12 -12.99 -8.43
CA THR A 100 -9.25 -11.84 -8.71
C THR A 100 -8.37 -12.07 -9.94
N THR A 101 -7.92 -13.30 -10.18
CA THR A 101 -7.17 -13.67 -11.39
C THR A 101 -8.03 -13.52 -12.64
N LEU A 102 -9.28 -13.98 -12.61
CA LEU A 102 -10.21 -13.84 -13.73
C LEU A 102 -10.52 -12.36 -14.00
N GLN A 103 -10.78 -11.57 -12.96
CA GLN A 103 -10.94 -10.12 -13.09
C GLN A 103 -9.70 -9.45 -13.69
N SER A 104 -8.49 -9.78 -13.20
CA SER A 104 -7.20 -9.29 -13.73
C SER A 104 -6.96 -9.70 -15.20
N LEU A 105 -7.42 -10.88 -15.59
CA LEU A 105 -7.33 -11.33 -16.98
C LEU A 105 -8.31 -10.56 -17.87
N ALA A 106 -9.50 -10.22 -17.38
CA ALA A 106 -10.49 -9.42 -18.10
C ALA A 106 -10.05 -7.96 -18.29
N ASP A 107 -9.40 -7.38 -17.29
CA ASP A 107 -8.86 -6.02 -17.29
C ASP A 107 -7.73 -5.82 -18.29
N ASP A 108 -7.52 -4.60 -18.77
CA ASP A 108 -6.34 -4.26 -19.56
C ASP A 108 -5.05 -4.37 -18.72
N ARG A 109 -3.90 -4.11 -19.33
CA ARG A 109 -2.61 -4.29 -18.63
C ARG A 109 -2.48 -3.38 -17.41
N ALA A 110 -2.99 -2.15 -17.49
CA ALA A 110 -2.94 -1.19 -16.39
C ALA A 110 -3.91 -1.61 -15.26
N GLY A 111 -5.18 -1.90 -15.57
CA GLY A 111 -6.17 -2.35 -14.60
C GLY A 111 -5.77 -3.64 -13.89
N ALA A 112 -5.21 -4.61 -14.63
CA ALA A 112 -4.65 -5.84 -14.07
C ALA A 112 -3.54 -5.56 -13.04
N TYR A 113 -2.67 -4.59 -13.34
CA TYR A 113 -1.58 -4.22 -12.45
C TYR A 113 -2.12 -3.57 -11.18
N LEU A 114 -3.05 -2.62 -11.31
CA LEU A 114 -3.70 -1.96 -10.19
C LEU A 114 -4.36 -2.97 -9.26
N ARG A 115 -5.14 -3.90 -9.80
CA ARG A 115 -5.75 -4.98 -9.03
C ARG A 115 -4.74 -5.82 -8.24
N ALA A 116 -3.53 -5.98 -8.76
CA ALA A 116 -2.47 -6.75 -8.10
C ALA A 116 -1.73 -5.99 -6.98
N VAL A 117 -1.81 -4.65 -6.95
CA VAL A 117 -1.02 -3.82 -6.01
C VAL A 117 -1.87 -2.96 -5.08
N SER A 118 -3.12 -2.66 -5.44
CA SER A 118 -3.99 -1.78 -4.67
C SER A 118 -4.39 -2.41 -3.34
N THR A 119 -4.29 -1.61 -2.28
CA THR A 119 -4.72 -1.97 -0.93
C THR A 119 -6.24 -2.11 -0.83
N CYS A 120 -6.98 -1.24 -1.53
CA CYS A 120 -8.42 -1.36 -1.77
C CYS A 120 -8.62 -1.69 -3.26
N LEU A 121 -9.35 -2.77 -3.55
CA LEU A 121 -9.65 -3.13 -4.94
C LEU A 121 -10.48 -2.02 -5.61
N PRO A 122 -10.25 -1.71 -6.91
CA PRO A 122 -10.97 -0.63 -7.60
C PRO A 122 -12.49 -0.72 -7.46
N ASP A 123 -13.04 -1.91 -7.68
CA ASP A 123 -14.47 -2.21 -7.54
C ASP A 123 -15.00 -2.04 -6.11
N ARG A 124 -14.15 -2.24 -5.09
CA ARG A 124 -14.54 -1.95 -3.69
C ARG A 124 -14.46 -0.45 -3.40
N LEU A 125 -13.42 0.21 -3.89
CA LEU A 125 -13.24 1.66 -3.73
C LEU A 125 -14.45 2.42 -4.28
N GLU A 126 -14.91 2.08 -5.49
CA GLU A 126 -16.11 2.68 -6.09
C GLU A 126 -17.35 2.56 -5.19
N THR A 127 -17.50 1.45 -4.48
CA THR A 127 -18.62 1.26 -3.54
C THR A 127 -18.46 2.02 -2.23
N MET A 128 -17.25 2.47 -1.90
CA MET A 128 -16.96 3.24 -0.68
C MET A 128 -17.16 4.75 -0.89
N LEU A 129 -17.00 5.24 -2.12
CA LEU A 129 -17.19 6.66 -2.44
C LEU A 129 -18.68 7.05 -2.35
N SER A 130 -18.95 8.31 -2.02
CA SER A 130 -20.30 8.88 -2.08
C SER A 130 -20.76 9.10 -3.53
N ASP A 131 -22.06 9.21 -3.76
CA ASP A 131 -22.58 9.47 -5.10
C ASP A 131 -22.20 10.87 -5.58
N GLU A 132 -22.21 11.82 -4.64
CA GLU A 132 -21.84 13.22 -4.86
C GLU A 132 -20.36 13.35 -5.25
N PHE A 133 -19.45 12.72 -4.51
CA PHE A 133 -18.02 12.80 -4.81
C PHE A 133 -17.67 12.07 -6.10
N ARG A 134 -18.35 10.95 -6.42
CA ARG A 134 -18.16 10.29 -7.72
C ARG A 134 -18.59 11.16 -8.88
N ALA A 135 -19.66 11.94 -8.73
CA ALA A 135 -20.09 12.89 -9.74
C ALA A 135 -19.10 14.05 -9.89
N GLU A 136 -18.51 14.53 -8.79
CA GLU A 136 -17.52 15.62 -8.78
C GLU A 136 -16.15 15.19 -9.34
N ALA A 137 -15.63 14.04 -8.90
CA ALA A 137 -14.32 13.53 -9.31
C ALA A 137 -14.25 13.19 -10.82
N GLY A 138 -15.40 13.05 -11.47
CA GLY A 138 -15.48 12.76 -12.90
C GLY A 138 -14.94 11.37 -13.25
N ALA A 139 -14.53 11.21 -14.51
CA ALA A 139 -13.98 9.96 -15.04
C ALA A 139 -12.43 9.95 -15.08
N ASP A 140 -11.79 10.85 -14.34
CA ASP A 140 -10.33 10.94 -14.31
C ASP A 140 -9.75 9.68 -13.65
N ASP A 141 -9.08 8.85 -14.44
CA ASP A 141 -8.35 7.70 -13.92
C ASP A 141 -7.06 8.20 -13.28
N PRO A 142 -6.91 8.15 -11.93
CA PRO A 142 -5.71 8.62 -11.24
C PRO A 142 -4.45 7.81 -11.64
N PHE A 143 -4.63 6.70 -12.34
CA PHE A 143 -3.57 5.83 -12.82
C PHE A 143 -3.29 5.98 -14.32
N ALA A 144 -4.09 6.74 -15.08
CA ALA A 144 -3.83 7.03 -16.49
C ALA A 144 -2.53 7.83 -16.68
N ALA A 145 -2.12 8.61 -15.67
CA ALA A 145 -0.86 9.36 -15.67
C ALA A 145 0.37 8.52 -15.33
N ILE A 146 0.22 7.23 -14.97
CA ILE A 146 1.36 6.37 -14.66
C ILE A 146 2.13 6.06 -15.94
N ASN A 147 3.30 6.67 -16.08
CA ASN A 147 4.29 6.29 -17.08
C ASN A 147 5.28 5.29 -16.46
N PRO A 148 5.27 4.00 -16.87
CA PRO A 148 6.21 3.02 -16.34
C PRO A 148 7.66 3.42 -16.63
N ALA A 149 8.56 3.22 -15.66
CA ALA A 149 9.98 3.56 -15.83
C ALA A 149 10.60 2.84 -17.05
N HIS A 150 11.26 3.61 -17.91
CA HIS A 150 11.96 3.08 -19.07
C HIS A 150 13.14 2.17 -18.64
N GLY A 151 13.40 1.11 -19.42
CA GLY A 151 14.52 0.19 -19.19
C GLY A 151 14.26 -0.95 -18.19
N ALA A 152 13.13 -0.97 -17.48
CA ALA A 152 12.82 -2.07 -16.56
C ALA A 152 12.43 -3.37 -17.30
N LYS A 153 12.57 -4.51 -16.62
CA LYS A 153 12.47 -5.85 -17.22
C LYS A 153 11.04 -6.31 -17.43
N SER A 154 10.05 -5.68 -16.81
CA SER A 154 8.63 -5.97 -17.04
C SER A 154 7.81 -4.72 -16.78
N TYR A 155 6.61 -4.66 -17.34
CA TYR A 155 5.68 -3.55 -17.08
C TYR A 155 5.45 -3.36 -15.58
N ALA A 156 5.18 -4.44 -14.83
CA ALA A 156 4.98 -4.36 -13.39
C ALA A 156 6.20 -3.81 -12.63
N GLN A 157 7.42 -4.22 -13.02
CA GLN A 157 8.65 -3.70 -12.41
C GLN A 157 8.89 -2.23 -12.77
N ALA A 158 8.64 -1.85 -14.03
CA ALA A 158 8.73 -0.46 -14.49
C ALA A 158 7.77 0.44 -13.71
N THR A 159 6.53 -0.01 -13.52
CA THR A 159 5.53 0.72 -12.75
C THR A 159 5.91 0.79 -11.28
N ASP A 160 6.41 -0.30 -10.69
CA ASP A 160 6.85 -0.29 -9.30
C ASP A 160 8.00 0.71 -9.06
N LEU A 161 8.97 0.79 -9.98
CA LEU A 161 10.06 1.78 -9.89
C LEU A 161 9.55 3.22 -10.01
N ALA A 162 8.51 3.44 -10.81
CA ALA A 162 7.93 4.77 -11.03
C ALA A 162 6.98 5.22 -9.90
N THR A 163 6.26 4.31 -9.25
CA THR A 163 5.17 4.67 -8.33
C THR A 163 5.29 3.99 -6.96
N TRP A 164 5.47 2.68 -6.92
CA TRP A 164 5.46 1.91 -5.67
C TRP A 164 6.67 2.19 -4.78
N LEU A 165 7.86 2.22 -5.38
CA LEU A 165 9.09 2.47 -4.68
C LEU A 165 9.12 3.90 -4.13
N PRO A 166 9.00 4.97 -4.96
CA PRO A 166 9.05 6.34 -4.47
C PRO A 166 7.83 6.75 -3.67
N GLY A 167 6.62 6.26 -3.99
CA GLY A 167 5.37 6.71 -3.37
C GLY A 167 4.91 5.89 -2.16
N ARG A 168 5.49 4.72 -1.92
CA ARG A 168 5.11 3.86 -0.79
C ARG A 168 6.30 3.40 0.04
N MET A 169 7.29 2.74 -0.58
CA MET A 169 8.38 2.14 0.19
C MET A 169 9.33 3.19 0.75
N LEU A 170 9.83 4.08 -0.11
CA LEU A 170 10.76 5.14 0.28
C LEU A 170 10.08 6.20 1.15
N THR A 171 8.88 6.66 0.80
CA THR A 171 8.09 7.57 1.64
C THR A 171 7.92 7.03 3.06
N LYS A 172 7.59 5.75 3.19
CA LYS A 172 7.40 5.11 4.50
C LYS A 172 8.67 5.11 5.32
N ILE A 173 9.75 4.57 4.78
CA ILE A 173 10.98 4.42 5.56
C ILE A 173 11.56 5.79 5.91
N ASP A 174 11.58 6.73 4.96
CA ASP A 174 12.12 8.07 5.14
C ASP A 174 11.34 8.84 6.22
N ARG A 175 10.02 8.98 6.07
CA ARG A 175 9.23 9.74 7.04
C ARG A 175 9.22 9.07 8.43
N ALA A 176 9.10 7.75 8.49
CA ALA A 176 9.11 7.04 9.76
C ALA A 176 10.48 7.12 10.46
N SER A 177 11.58 6.97 9.72
CA SER A 177 12.93 7.04 10.31
C SER A 177 13.29 8.46 10.73
N MET A 178 12.95 9.46 9.91
CA MET A 178 13.21 10.87 10.21
C MET A 178 12.37 11.36 11.39
N ALA A 179 11.13 10.90 11.53
CA ALA A 179 10.32 11.16 12.74
C ALA A 179 10.93 10.56 14.02
N ALA A 180 11.72 9.50 13.88
CA ALA A 180 12.53 8.95 14.97
C ALA A 180 13.90 9.65 15.10
N GLY A 181 14.32 10.47 14.12
CA GLY A 181 15.63 11.10 14.07
C GLY A 181 16.76 10.16 13.62
N LEU A 182 16.43 9.10 12.86
CA LEU A 182 17.35 8.11 12.31
C LEU A 182 17.47 8.32 10.79
N GLU A 183 18.70 8.49 10.30
CA GLU A 183 18.98 8.50 8.87
C GLU A 183 19.03 7.05 8.36
N VAL A 184 18.28 6.74 7.31
CA VAL A 184 18.30 5.41 6.66
C VAL A 184 18.72 5.55 5.22
N ARG A 185 19.82 4.88 4.85
CA ARG A 185 20.34 4.86 3.47
C ARG A 185 19.95 3.56 2.78
N THR A 186 19.79 3.60 1.46
CA THR A 186 19.35 2.46 0.64
C THR A 186 20.44 2.09 -0.39
N PRO A 187 21.48 1.31 -0.01
CA PRO A 187 22.60 1.00 -0.91
C PRO A 187 22.20 0.36 -2.23
N PHE A 188 21.09 -0.40 -2.27
CA PHE A 188 20.57 -0.96 -3.51
C PHE A 188 20.17 0.10 -4.53
N LEU A 189 19.79 1.29 -4.09
CA LEU A 189 19.35 2.39 -4.94
C LEU A 189 20.47 3.40 -5.25
N ASP A 190 21.72 3.05 -4.95
CA ASP A 190 22.83 3.75 -5.60
C ASP A 190 22.66 3.69 -7.11
N HIS A 191 22.84 4.82 -7.79
CA HIS A 191 22.52 4.97 -9.20
C HIS A 191 23.36 4.07 -10.11
N GLU A 192 24.64 3.81 -9.78
CA GLU A 192 25.49 2.90 -10.56
C GLU A 192 25.03 1.45 -10.36
N PHE A 193 24.81 1.07 -9.10
CA PHE A 193 24.35 -0.27 -8.77
C PHE A 193 22.96 -0.56 -9.36
N ALA A 194 22.02 0.38 -9.25
CA ALA A 194 20.68 0.26 -9.78
C ALA A 194 20.69 0.16 -11.31
N SER A 195 21.48 1.02 -11.99
CA SER A 195 21.64 0.97 -13.45
C SER A 195 22.19 -0.37 -13.91
N TRP A 196 23.23 -0.87 -13.24
CA TRP A 196 23.78 -2.21 -13.50
C TRP A 196 22.74 -3.31 -13.28
N ALA A 197 22.01 -3.28 -12.16
CA ALA A 197 21.02 -4.30 -11.82
C ALA A 197 19.86 -4.36 -12.83
N LEU A 198 19.43 -3.20 -13.34
CA LEU A 198 18.39 -3.09 -14.36
C LEU A 198 18.87 -3.59 -15.73
N ALA A 199 20.14 -3.36 -16.08
CA ALA A 199 20.75 -3.85 -17.32
C ALA A 199 20.91 -5.38 -17.37
N LEU A 200 20.92 -6.08 -16.22
CA LEU A 200 21.09 -7.53 -16.19
C LEU A 200 19.97 -8.27 -16.95
N PRO A 201 20.30 -9.29 -17.76
CA PRO A 201 19.30 -10.13 -18.41
C PRO A 201 18.28 -10.73 -17.43
N LYS A 202 17.01 -10.80 -17.83
CA LYS A 202 15.89 -11.21 -16.95
C LYS A 202 16.13 -12.54 -16.23
N ARG A 203 16.82 -13.49 -16.90
CA ARG A 203 17.19 -14.81 -16.37
C ARG A 203 17.96 -14.76 -15.04
N TYR A 204 18.67 -13.66 -14.74
CA TYR A 204 19.43 -13.51 -13.49
C TYR A 204 18.58 -13.00 -12.32
N SER A 205 17.45 -12.37 -12.59
CA SER A 205 16.58 -11.80 -11.58
C SER A 205 15.33 -12.66 -11.32
N LEU A 206 14.74 -13.26 -12.36
CA LEU A 206 13.48 -14.02 -12.30
C LEU A 206 13.66 -15.46 -12.78
N ASP A 207 13.01 -16.41 -12.08
CA ASP A 207 12.62 -17.71 -12.62
C ASP A 207 11.15 -18.02 -12.28
N ALA A 208 10.69 -19.24 -12.58
CA ALA A 208 9.32 -19.68 -12.30
C ALA A 208 8.99 -19.76 -10.80
N HIS A 209 10.00 -19.86 -9.93
CA HIS A 209 9.87 -20.07 -8.49
C HIS A 209 10.08 -18.79 -7.68
N GLY A 210 10.63 -17.72 -8.28
CA GLY A 210 10.66 -16.40 -7.68
C GLY A 210 11.80 -15.51 -8.14
N GLY A 211 11.93 -14.38 -7.44
CA GLY A 211 12.92 -13.35 -7.71
C GLY A 211 14.22 -13.47 -6.93
N LYS A 212 15.09 -12.46 -7.08
CA LYS A 212 16.37 -12.28 -6.35
C LYS A 212 17.40 -13.38 -6.56
N ARG A 213 17.36 -14.12 -7.68
CA ARG A 213 18.25 -15.27 -7.90
C ARG A 213 19.74 -14.89 -7.82
N ILE A 214 20.15 -13.87 -8.56
CA ILE A 214 21.54 -13.39 -8.55
C ILE A 214 21.97 -12.90 -7.16
N LEU A 215 21.08 -12.18 -6.45
CA LEU A 215 21.36 -11.69 -5.11
C LEU A 215 21.53 -12.84 -4.12
N LYS A 216 20.63 -13.84 -4.15
CA LYS A 216 20.74 -15.05 -3.32
C LYS A 216 22.02 -15.82 -3.62
N ARG A 217 22.39 -15.94 -4.91
CA ARG A 217 23.63 -16.60 -5.32
C ARG A 217 24.88 -15.84 -4.85
N ALA A 218 24.88 -14.52 -4.96
CA ALA A 218 25.99 -13.67 -4.51
C ALA A 218 26.21 -13.74 -2.98
N MET A 219 25.14 -14.02 -2.22
CA MET A 219 25.21 -14.16 -0.76
C MET A 219 25.51 -15.59 -0.27
N GLN A 220 25.65 -16.57 -1.18
CA GLN A 220 26.08 -17.92 -0.81
C GLN A 220 27.45 -17.89 -0.14
N GLY A 221 27.58 -18.56 1.00
CA GLY A 221 28.81 -18.57 1.80
C GLY A 221 29.07 -17.29 2.60
N ARG A 222 28.24 -16.24 2.45
CA ARG A 222 28.31 -15.00 3.24
C ARG A 222 27.25 -14.91 4.33
N VAL A 223 26.13 -15.60 4.14
CA VAL A 223 25.06 -15.72 5.13
C VAL A 223 24.66 -17.18 5.31
N ASP A 224 24.02 -17.49 6.42
CA ASP A 224 23.48 -18.82 6.70
C ASP A 224 22.57 -19.30 5.54
N ALA A 225 22.72 -20.57 5.14
CA ALA A 225 21.91 -21.18 4.09
C ALA A 225 20.40 -21.10 4.39
N ASN A 226 20.02 -21.11 5.66
CA ASN A 226 18.64 -20.95 6.11
C ASN A 226 18.08 -19.56 5.78
N ILE A 227 18.90 -18.49 5.83
CA ILE A 227 18.48 -17.15 5.41
C ILE A 227 18.16 -17.11 3.92
N LEU A 228 18.96 -17.78 3.10
CA LEU A 228 18.79 -17.83 1.63
C LEU A 228 17.51 -18.58 1.21
N ARG A 229 17.15 -19.62 1.98
CA ARG A 229 15.98 -20.48 1.74
C ARG A 229 14.71 -20.01 2.46
N ARG A 230 14.83 -19.07 3.40
CA ARG A 230 13.70 -18.54 4.17
C ARG A 230 12.62 -17.97 3.26
N GLU A 231 11.38 -18.29 3.58
CA GLU A 231 10.23 -17.69 2.91
C GLU A 231 10.14 -16.19 3.19
N LYS A 232 9.62 -15.43 2.21
CA LYS A 232 9.44 -13.99 2.35
C LYS A 232 8.34 -13.73 3.39
N ALA A 233 8.73 -13.17 4.54
CA ALA A 233 7.80 -12.69 5.55
C ALA A 233 7.42 -11.22 5.27
N GLY A 234 6.13 -10.89 5.37
CA GLY A 234 5.67 -9.51 5.35
C GLY A 234 6.00 -8.81 6.66
N PHE A 235 6.08 -7.48 6.62
CA PHE A 235 6.28 -6.64 7.79
C PHE A 235 5.00 -5.89 8.14
N SER A 236 3.94 -6.62 8.50
CA SER A 236 2.61 -6.06 8.73
C SER A 236 2.12 -6.35 10.14
N ILE A 237 1.30 -5.45 10.68
CA ILE A 237 0.56 -5.69 11.92
C ILE A 237 -0.63 -6.64 11.69
N PRO A 238 -1.11 -7.36 12.72
CA PRO A 238 -2.30 -8.21 12.63
C PRO A 238 -3.57 -7.35 12.57
N LEU A 239 -3.76 -6.65 11.45
CA LEU A 239 -4.76 -5.59 11.29
C LEU A 239 -6.19 -6.12 11.50
N ARG A 240 -6.48 -7.33 11.03
CA ARG A 240 -7.77 -7.99 11.22
C ARG A 240 -8.12 -8.14 12.70
N ASP A 241 -7.22 -8.74 13.46
CA ASP A 241 -7.42 -8.97 14.88
C ASP A 241 -7.53 -7.64 15.64
N TRP A 242 -6.82 -6.61 15.19
CA TRP A 242 -6.87 -5.28 15.79
C TRP A 242 -8.20 -4.57 15.55
N LEU A 243 -8.74 -4.66 14.33
CA LEU A 243 -10.00 -4.02 13.96
C LEU A 243 -11.23 -4.81 14.44
N GLN A 244 -11.10 -6.09 14.78
CA GLN A 244 -12.19 -6.88 15.37
C GLN A 244 -12.44 -6.56 16.85
N LYS A 245 -11.46 -6.00 17.56
CA LYS A 245 -11.62 -5.63 18.98
C LYS A 245 -12.63 -4.49 19.16
N SER A 246 -13.49 -4.62 20.17
CA SER A 246 -14.53 -3.64 20.49
C SER A 246 -13.97 -2.31 21.01
N ASP A 247 -12.80 -2.33 21.64
CA ASP A 247 -12.02 -1.16 22.09
C ASP A 247 -10.89 -0.81 21.10
N GLY A 248 -10.93 -1.37 19.90
CA GLY A 248 -9.90 -1.21 18.88
C GLY A 248 -10.01 0.10 18.07
N PRO A 249 -9.16 0.25 17.03
CA PRO A 249 -9.13 1.45 16.20
C PRO A 249 -10.45 1.77 15.48
N LEU A 250 -11.40 0.84 15.36
CA LEU A 250 -12.71 1.15 14.75
C LEU A 250 -13.57 2.09 15.60
N THR A 251 -13.40 2.09 16.92
CA THR A 251 -14.18 2.97 17.81
C THR A 251 -13.95 4.43 17.48
N ARG A 252 -12.69 4.81 17.18
CA ARG A 252 -12.35 6.16 16.72
C ARG A 252 -13.12 6.54 15.44
N LEU A 253 -13.27 5.60 14.52
CA LEU A 253 -13.93 5.85 13.24
C LEU A 253 -15.43 6.04 13.44
N ARG A 254 -16.03 5.26 14.35
CA ARG A 254 -17.44 5.40 14.75
C ARG A 254 -17.72 6.76 15.38
N GLU A 255 -16.81 7.27 16.20
CA GLU A 255 -16.95 8.54 16.91
C GLU A 255 -16.52 9.77 16.10
N SER A 256 -15.74 9.59 15.03
CA SER A 256 -15.19 10.72 14.28
C SER A 256 -16.22 11.40 13.37
N THR A 257 -16.21 12.73 13.38
CA THR A 257 -17.01 13.56 12.47
C THR A 257 -16.27 13.97 11.21
N HIS A 258 -14.94 13.84 11.15
CA HIS A 258 -14.11 14.39 10.07
C HIS A 258 -14.35 13.69 8.73
N TRP A 259 -14.21 12.36 8.69
CA TRP A 259 -14.47 11.60 7.45
C TRP A 259 -15.94 11.68 7.01
N ARG A 260 -16.88 11.84 7.95
CA ARG A 260 -18.32 11.97 7.67
C ARG A 260 -18.68 13.32 7.08
N ALA A 261 -18.10 14.39 7.62
CA ALA A 261 -18.37 15.75 7.17
C ALA A 261 -17.72 16.08 5.82
N GLY A 262 -16.69 15.32 5.42
CA GLY A 262 -15.96 15.56 4.18
C GLY A 262 -16.73 15.25 2.89
N GLY A 263 -17.84 14.51 2.95
CA GLY A 263 -18.66 14.20 1.77
C GLY A 263 -18.02 13.23 0.76
N TYR A 264 -16.79 12.76 0.99
CA TYR A 264 -16.05 11.89 0.06
C TYR A 264 -16.50 10.42 0.06
N LEU A 265 -16.97 9.92 1.21
CA LEU A 265 -17.25 8.51 1.43
C LEU A 265 -18.73 8.29 1.77
N SER A 266 -19.28 7.16 1.32
CA SER A 266 -20.64 6.76 1.65
C SER A 266 -20.70 6.27 3.11
N THR A 267 -21.24 7.11 4.01
CA THR A 267 -21.41 6.79 5.43
C THR A 267 -22.07 5.43 5.65
N ARG A 268 -23.18 5.18 4.94
CA ARG A 268 -23.91 3.91 5.01
C ARG A 268 -23.02 2.71 4.67
N ARG A 269 -22.20 2.81 3.62
CA ARG A 269 -21.35 1.71 3.17
C ARG A 269 -20.20 1.44 4.14
N ILE A 270 -19.55 2.49 4.63
CA ILE A 270 -18.48 2.35 5.63
C ILE A 270 -19.03 1.75 6.93
N GLU A 271 -20.21 2.17 7.40
CA GLU A 271 -20.84 1.62 8.61
C GLU A 271 -21.18 0.14 8.47
N GLN A 272 -21.76 -0.26 7.32
CA GLN A 272 -22.00 -1.67 7.01
C GLN A 272 -20.71 -2.50 6.97
N MET A 273 -19.62 -1.94 6.44
CA MET A 273 -18.30 -2.59 6.41
C MET A 273 -17.75 -2.76 7.82
N MET A 274 -17.85 -1.74 8.68
CA MET A 274 -17.43 -1.81 10.09
C MET A 274 -18.17 -2.93 10.84
N GLU A 275 -19.49 -2.97 10.75
CA GLU A 275 -20.33 -3.99 11.41
C GLU A 275 -20.04 -5.40 10.88
N THR A 276 -19.95 -5.55 9.56
CA THR A 276 -19.67 -6.84 8.93
C THR A 276 -18.27 -7.36 9.25
N HIS A 277 -17.30 -6.46 9.41
CA HIS A 277 -15.95 -6.82 9.81
C HIS A 277 -15.88 -7.25 11.28
N GLN A 278 -16.48 -6.48 12.18
CA GLN A 278 -16.47 -6.77 13.62
C GLN A 278 -17.18 -8.08 13.97
N ARG A 279 -18.28 -8.42 13.29
CA ARG A 279 -18.96 -9.73 13.44
C ARG A 279 -18.22 -10.90 12.78
N GLY A 280 -17.10 -10.64 12.12
CA GLY A 280 -16.27 -11.66 11.46
C GLY A 280 -16.82 -12.22 10.14
N ALA A 281 -17.90 -11.66 9.60
CA ALA A 281 -18.57 -12.19 8.41
C ALA A 281 -17.85 -11.85 7.10
N ALA A 282 -17.02 -10.80 7.06
CA ALA A 282 -16.13 -10.52 5.96
C ALA A 282 -14.86 -9.77 6.42
N ASP A 283 -13.80 -9.86 5.61
CA ASP A 283 -12.58 -9.10 5.84
C ASP A 283 -12.59 -7.79 5.02
N TYR A 284 -12.59 -6.68 5.75
CA TYR A 284 -12.50 -5.29 5.26
C TYR A 284 -11.35 -4.54 5.93
N SER A 285 -10.34 -5.26 6.45
CA SER A 285 -9.30 -4.65 7.27
C SER A 285 -8.52 -3.57 6.51
N GLN A 286 -8.16 -3.82 5.26
CA GLN A 286 -7.37 -2.88 4.46
C GLN A 286 -8.17 -1.62 4.15
N GLU A 287 -9.43 -1.78 3.75
CA GLU A 287 -10.32 -0.67 3.43
C GLU A 287 -10.62 0.19 4.66
N LEU A 288 -10.97 -0.43 5.78
CA LEU A 288 -11.26 0.28 7.02
C LEU A 288 -10.00 0.98 7.56
N TRP A 289 -8.83 0.39 7.40
CA TRP A 289 -7.57 1.05 7.75
C TRP A 289 -7.27 2.26 6.85
N THR A 290 -7.57 2.18 5.56
CA THR A 290 -7.50 3.34 4.66
C THR A 290 -8.40 4.47 5.15
N VAL A 291 -9.64 4.17 5.55
CA VAL A 291 -10.54 5.19 6.10
C VAL A 291 -10.03 5.74 7.43
N ILE A 292 -9.50 4.90 8.33
CA ILE A 292 -8.92 5.33 9.61
C ILE A 292 -7.78 6.33 9.40
N MET A 293 -6.85 6.03 8.49
CA MET A 293 -5.71 6.91 8.21
C MET A 293 -6.14 8.19 7.48
N PHE A 294 -7.14 8.09 6.60
CA PHE A 294 -7.73 9.27 5.95
C PHE A 294 -8.43 10.20 6.97
N ASP A 295 -9.23 9.64 7.88
CA ASP A 295 -9.85 10.38 8.98
C ASP A 295 -8.80 11.06 9.89
N ALA A 296 -7.73 10.32 10.24
CA ALA A 296 -6.64 10.86 11.04
C ALA A 296 -5.95 12.04 10.35
N PHE A 297 -5.73 11.94 9.03
CA PHE A 297 -5.21 13.04 8.22
C PHE A 297 -6.16 14.25 8.23
N LEU A 298 -7.47 14.06 7.98
CA LEU A 298 -8.45 15.15 7.99
C LEU A 298 -8.52 15.84 9.36
N ARG A 299 -8.47 15.06 10.44
CA ARG A 299 -8.40 15.57 11.81
C ARG A 299 -7.18 16.46 11.99
N HIS A 300 -6.00 16.00 11.59
CA HIS A 300 -4.77 16.79 11.66
C HIS A 300 -4.84 18.06 10.80
N ALA A 301 -5.27 17.96 9.54
CA ALA A 301 -5.41 19.10 8.64
C ALA A 301 -6.35 20.17 9.22
N SER A 302 -7.46 19.76 9.85
CA SER A 302 -8.40 20.69 10.48
C SER A 302 -7.80 21.48 11.66
N THR A 303 -6.79 20.93 12.34
CA THR A 303 -6.07 21.66 13.41
C THR A 303 -5.17 22.75 12.85
N LEU A 304 -4.63 22.58 11.65
CA LEU A 304 -3.79 23.56 10.97
C LEU A 304 -4.60 24.71 10.37
N SER A 305 -5.85 24.46 9.97
CA SER A 305 -6.73 25.45 9.35
C SER A 305 -7.44 26.38 10.34
N LYS A 306 -7.40 26.12 11.65
CA LYS A 306 -7.93 27.07 12.65
C LYS A 306 -7.01 28.30 12.69
N PRO A 307 -7.51 29.54 12.48
CA PRO A 307 -6.66 30.72 12.59
C PRO A 307 -6.08 30.78 13.98
N ALA A 308 -4.74 30.85 14.07
CA ALA A 308 -4.05 31.13 15.31
C ALA A 308 -4.66 32.42 15.89
N GLY A 309 -5.31 32.32 17.05
CA GLY A 309 -5.97 33.44 17.69
C GLY A 309 -4.97 34.59 17.81
N ARG A 310 -5.20 35.68 17.07
CA ARG A 310 -4.55 36.95 17.34
C ARG A 310 -5.00 37.37 18.74
N ASN A 311 -4.14 37.16 19.73
CA ASN A 311 -4.16 37.92 20.97
C ASN A 311 -3.87 39.38 20.60
N VAL A 312 -4.90 40.12 20.19
CA VAL A 312 -4.85 41.57 20.21
C VAL A 312 -4.97 41.97 21.67
N SER A 313 -3.83 42.09 22.34
CA SER A 313 -3.77 42.82 23.60
C SER A 313 -4.24 44.24 23.31
N ALA A 314 -5.44 44.59 23.77
CA ALA A 314 -5.89 45.96 23.87
C ALA A 314 -4.95 46.69 24.84
N ARG A 315 -3.94 47.37 24.32
CA ARG A 315 -3.33 48.49 25.04
C ARG A 315 -4.27 49.67 24.83
N ALA A 316 -5.04 49.94 25.88
CA ALA A 316 -5.80 51.17 26.04
C ALA A 316 -4.88 52.38 25.81
N ALA A 317 -5.42 53.35 25.09
CA ALA A 317 -4.83 54.65 24.86
C ALA A 317 -4.55 55.37 26.18
N SER A 318 -3.35 55.95 26.27
CA SER A 318 -3.05 57.07 27.15
C SER A 318 -2.45 58.18 26.30
N ALA A 319 -3.33 59.01 25.74
CA ALA A 319 -3.15 60.43 25.41
C ALA A 319 -4.51 60.96 24.94
#